data_AF-A0A924DD32-F1
#
_entry.id   AF-A0A924DD32-F1
#
_cell.length_a   1.000
_cell.length_b   1.000
_cell.length_c   1.000
_cell.angle_alpha   90.00
_cell.angle_beta   90.00
_cell.angle_gamma   90.00
#
_symmetry.space_group_name_H-M   'P 1'
#
loop_
_entity.id
_entity.type
_entity.pdbx_description
1 polymer ?
#
loop_
_entity_poly.entity_id
_entity_poly.type
_entity_poly.pdbx_seq_one_letter_code
_entity_poly.pdbx_strand_id
1 'polypeptide(L)'
;MITLRRGFTLIELLVVIAIIAVLAAILFPVFAQARSKARATVSLSNARQFGTALTMYAQDYDEGLPLTDHAGAMASWIETVQPSVKARLLNRIVDDA
;
A
#
# COMPACT_ATOMS: atom_id res chain seq x y z
N MET A 1 10.11 59.21 3.13
CA MET A 1 8.97 58.30 2.90
C MET A 1 9.10 57.14 3.90
N ILE A 2 8.41 57.21 5.02
CA ILE A 2 8.56 56.24 6.12
C ILE A 2 7.67 55.03 5.80
N THR A 3 8.27 53.86 5.62
CA THR A 3 7.55 52.60 5.42
C THR A 3 7.11 52.05 6.78
N LEU A 4 5.81 52.09 7.06
CA LEU A 4 5.22 51.45 8.24
C LEU A 4 5.31 49.93 8.09
N ARG A 5 6.35 49.32 8.64
CA ARG A 5 6.42 47.86 8.78
C ARG A 5 5.41 47.42 9.82
N ARG A 6 4.31 46.76 9.39
CA ARG A 6 3.38 46.03 10.27
C ARG A 6 4.15 44.87 10.91
N GLY A 7 4.41 44.96 12.21
CA GLY A 7 4.97 43.85 12.99
C GLY A 7 3.89 42.79 13.23
N PHE A 8 4.25 41.52 13.09
CA PHE A 8 3.38 40.39 13.42
C PHE A 8 3.18 40.35 14.93
N THR A 9 1.94 40.28 15.40
CA THR A 9 1.67 40.23 16.85
C THR A 9 1.89 38.82 17.38
N LEU A 10 2.39 38.68 18.61
CA LEU A 10 2.57 37.36 19.25
C LEU A 10 1.25 36.57 19.34
N ILE A 11 0.12 37.27 19.49
CA ILE A 11 -1.20 36.66 19.56
C ILE A 11 -1.67 36.09 18.21
N GLU A 12 -1.35 36.75 17.09
CA GLU A 12 -1.61 36.20 15.75
C GLU A 12 -0.82 34.90 15.52
N LEU A 13 0.42 34.82 16.02
CA LEU A 13 1.20 33.57 15.92
C LEU A 13 0.58 32.46 16.78
N LEU A 14 0.21 32.81 18.01
CA LEU A 14 -0.33 31.88 18.99
C LEU A 14 -1.64 31.24 18.50
N VAL A 15 -2.55 32.03 17.93
CA VAL A 15 -3.84 31.52 17.46
C VAL A 15 -3.65 30.56 16.27
N VAL A 16 -2.69 30.85 15.39
CA VAL A 16 -2.42 30.01 14.22
C VAL A 16 -1.88 28.64 14.63
N ILE A 17 -0.90 28.59 15.53
CA ILE A 17 -0.38 27.30 16.00
C ILE A 17 -1.44 26.51 16.77
N ALA A 18 -2.33 27.18 17.50
CA ALA A 18 -3.43 26.53 18.21
C ALA A 18 -4.42 25.88 17.22
N ILE A 19 -4.79 26.57 16.15
CA ILE A 19 -5.66 26.02 15.11
C ILE A 19 -4.98 24.84 14.40
N ILE A 20 -3.71 24.96 14.02
CA ILE A 20 -2.95 23.86 13.39
C ILE A 20 -2.87 22.65 14.31
N ALA A 21 -2.64 22.84 15.61
CA ALA A 21 -2.56 21.75 16.58
C ALA A 21 -3.89 20.97 16.68
N VAL A 22 -5.03 21.68 16.74
CA VAL A 22 -6.36 21.04 16.78
C VAL A 22 -6.62 20.25 15.50
N LEU A 23 -6.33 20.82 14.33
CA LEU A 23 -6.50 20.14 13.04
C LEU A 23 -5.59 18.91 12.93
N ALA A 24 -4.32 19.03 13.32
CA ALA A 24 -3.36 17.92 13.31
C ALA A 24 -3.78 16.78 14.25
N ALA A 25 -4.30 17.11 15.45
CA ALA A 25 -4.75 16.12 16.43
C ALA A 25 -5.88 15.22 15.88
N ILE A 26 -6.77 15.76 15.04
CA ILE A 26 -7.82 14.97 14.36
C ILE A 26 -7.26 14.25 13.13
N LEU A 27 -6.36 14.89 12.39
CA LEU A 27 -5.83 14.35 11.13
C LEU A 27 -4.93 13.13 11.35
N PHE A 28 -4.05 13.14 12.35
CA PHE A 28 -3.13 12.04 12.64
C PHE A 28 -3.81 10.67 12.85
N PRO A 29 -4.80 10.53 13.77
CA PRO A 29 -5.45 9.24 14.00
C PRO A 29 -6.27 8.78 12.78
N VAL A 30 -6.93 9.72 12.08
CA VAL A 30 -7.69 9.41 10.87
C VAL A 30 -6.78 8.95 9.74
N PHE A 31 -5.61 9.59 9.58
CA PHE A 31 -4.63 9.22 8.58
C PHE A 31 -4.05 7.81 8.82
N ALA A 32 -3.76 7.46 10.08
CA ALA A 32 -3.30 6.12 10.43
C ALA A 32 -4.33 5.03 10.05
N GLN A 33 -5.62 5.27 10.37
CA GLN A 33 -6.71 4.35 9.98
C GLN A 33 -6.88 4.28 8.46
N ALA A 34 -6.84 5.43 7.76
CA ALA A 34 -6.95 5.48 6.31
C ALA A 34 -5.81 4.71 5.62
N ARG A 35 -4.57 4.83 6.13
CA ARG A 35 -3.41 4.08 5.64
C ARG A 35 -3.56 2.58 5.85
N SER A 36 -4.04 2.15 7.02
CA SER A 36 -4.32 0.73 7.29
C SER A 36 -5.39 0.18 6.33
N LYS A 37 -6.49 0.91 6.13
CA LYS A 37 -7.53 0.53 5.15
C LYS A 37 -7.00 0.50 3.72
N ALA A 38 -6.14 1.44 3.33
CA ALA A 38 -5.51 1.43 2.01
C ALA A 38 -4.64 0.19 1.81
N ARG A 39 -3.86 -0.22 2.83
CA ARG A 39 -3.11 -1.48 2.80
C ARG A 39 -4.01 -2.69 2.63
N ALA A 40 -5.09 -2.79 3.41
CA ALA A 40 -6.04 -3.89 3.30
C ALA A 40 -6.67 -3.97 1.88
N THR A 41 -7.04 -2.84 1.29
CA THR A 41 -7.57 -2.77 -0.08
C THR A 41 -6.53 -3.24 -1.11
N VAL A 42 -5.26 -2.86 -0.94
CA VAL A 42 -4.17 -3.32 -1.81
C VAL A 42 -3.98 -4.83 -1.66
N SER A 43 -3.92 -5.36 -0.44
CA SER A 43 -3.77 -6.81 -0.20
C SER A 43 -4.92 -7.61 -0.79
N LEU A 44 -6.17 -7.11 -0.67
CA LEU A 44 -7.33 -7.75 -1.29
C LEU A 44 -7.25 -7.73 -2.82
N SER A 45 -6.81 -6.61 -3.41
CA SER A 45 -6.59 -6.51 -4.86
C SER A 45 -5.51 -7.49 -5.33
N ASN A 46 -4.43 -7.64 -4.56
CA ASN A 46 -3.37 -8.60 -4.86
C ASN A 46 -3.90 -10.03 -4.82
N ALA A 47 -4.64 -10.41 -3.77
CA ALA A 47 -5.22 -11.75 -3.65
C ALA A 47 -6.16 -12.09 -4.83
N ARG A 48 -6.96 -11.13 -5.30
CA ARG A 48 -7.80 -11.30 -6.50
C ARG A 48 -6.95 -11.53 -7.76
N GLN A 49 -5.87 -10.78 -7.93
CA GLN A 49 -4.96 -10.95 -9.07
C GLN A 49 -4.30 -12.34 -9.07
N PHE A 50 -3.95 -12.89 -7.89
CA PHE A 50 -3.48 -14.28 -7.80
C PHE A 50 -4.56 -15.30 -8.14
N GLY A 51 -5.79 -15.14 -7.63
CA GLY A 51 -6.90 -16.02 -7.96
C GLY A 51 -7.13 -16.09 -9.48
N THR A 52 -7.13 -14.94 -10.14
CA THR A 52 -7.21 -14.88 -11.61
C THR A 52 -6.05 -15.60 -12.28
N ALA A 53 -4.81 -15.37 -11.84
CA ALA A 53 -3.64 -16.01 -12.43
C ALA A 53 -3.63 -17.53 -12.24
N LEU A 54 -4.10 -18.03 -11.10
CA LEU A 54 -4.25 -19.47 -10.85
C LEU A 54 -5.33 -20.09 -11.72
N THR A 55 -6.46 -19.40 -11.92
CA THR A 55 -7.49 -19.85 -12.86
C THR A 55 -6.97 -19.90 -14.29
N MET A 56 -6.23 -18.88 -14.74
CA MET A 56 -5.60 -18.89 -16.06
C MET A 56 -4.61 -20.05 -16.20
N TYR A 57 -3.78 -20.31 -15.19
CA TYR A 57 -2.86 -21.44 -15.20
C TYR A 57 -3.59 -22.79 -15.30
N ALA A 58 -4.63 -22.99 -14.50
CA ALA A 58 -5.42 -24.23 -14.52
C ALA A 58 -6.12 -24.46 -15.87
N GLN A 59 -6.55 -23.39 -16.55
CA GLN A 59 -7.12 -23.45 -17.90
C GLN A 59 -6.08 -23.88 -18.95
N ASP A 60 -4.82 -23.45 -18.80
CA ASP A 60 -3.74 -23.76 -19.72
C ASP A 60 -3.12 -25.16 -19.47
N TYR A 61 -3.24 -25.71 -18.25
CA TYR A 61 -2.57 -26.95 -17.80
C TYR A 61 -3.53 -28.02 -17.23
N ASP A 62 -4.58 -28.37 -17.97
CA ASP A 62 -5.45 -29.54 -17.70
C ASP A 62 -6.02 -29.60 -16.26
N GLU A 63 -6.41 -28.44 -15.73
CA GLU A 63 -6.89 -28.21 -14.35
C GLU A 63 -5.87 -28.47 -13.23
N GLY A 64 -4.59 -28.69 -13.58
CA GLY A 64 -3.51 -28.82 -12.62
C GLY A 64 -3.21 -27.49 -11.91
N LEU A 65 -3.15 -27.53 -10.58
CA LEU A 65 -2.58 -26.42 -9.81
C LEU A 65 -1.05 -26.40 -9.94
N PRO A 66 -0.42 -25.22 -9.91
CA PRO A 66 1.03 -25.11 -10.04
C PRO A 66 1.70 -25.84 -8.88
N LEU A 67 2.60 -26.77 -9.22
CA LEU A 67 3.39 -27.51 -8.24
C LEU A 67 4.35 -26.54 -7.55
N THR A 68 4.39 -26.58 -6.21
CA THR A 68 5.42 -25.89 -5.46
C THR A 68 6.46 -26.87 -4.99
N ASP A 69 7.72 -26.58 -5.32
CA ASP A 69 8.86 -27.21 -4.67
C ASP A 69 9.45 -26.24 -3.65
N HIS A 70 9.50 -26.66 -2.38
CA HIS A 70 10.09 -25.90 -1.28
C HIS A 70 11.56 -26.29 -1.04
N ALA A 71 12.05 -27.34 -1.71
CA ALA A 71 13.43 -27.83 -1.63
C ALA A 71 14.37 -27.16 -2.65
N GLY A 72 13.84 -26.35 -3.56
CA GLY A 72 14.62 -25.57 -4.55
C GLY A 72 15.15 -26.37 -5.75
N ALA A 73 14.66 -27.60 -5.95
CA ALA A 73 14.98 -28.45 -7.09
C ALA A 73 14.13 -28.12 -8.34
N MET A 74 13.00 -27.45 -8.18
CA MET A 74 12.09 -27.04 -9.26
C MET A 74 11.71 -25.55 -9.17
N ALA A 75 11.39 -24.96 -10.32
CA ALA A 75 10.92 -23.57 -10.41
C ALA A 75 9.74 -23.36 -9.46
N SER A 76 9.80 -22.30 -8.66
CA SER A 76 8.74 -21.99 -7.70
C SER A 76 7.40 -21.86 -8.43
N TRP A 77 6.29 -22.20 -7.78
CA TRP A 77 4.94 -21.96 -8.31
C TRP A 77 4.76 -20.48 -8.73
N ILE A 78 5.50 -19.59 -8.06
CA ILE A 78 5.59 -18.15 -8.35
C ILE A 78 6.22 -17.88 -9.73
N GLU A 79 7.22 -18.66 -10.12
CA GLU A 79 7.93 -18.54 -11.40
C GLU A 79 7.15 -19.18 -12.55
N THR A 80 6.36 -20.22 -12.27
CA THR A 80 5.50 -20.87 -13.28
C THR A 80 4.22 -20.06 -13.58
N VAL A 81 3.70 -19.33 -12.60
CA VAL A 81 2.54 -18.43 -12.77
C VAL A 81 2.95 -17.00 -13.21
N GLN A 82 4.25 -16.73 -13.26
CA GLN A 82 4.87 -15.43 -13.51
C GLN A 82 4.50 -14.72 -14.83
N PRO A 83 4.13 -15.39 -15.95
CA PRO A 83 3.67 -14.68 -17.14
C PRO A 83 2.38 -13.87 -16.87
N SER A 84 1.54 -14.36 -15.95
CA SER A 84 0.22 -13.80 -15.63
C SER A 84 0.23 -12.93 -14.38
N VAL A 85 1.25 -13.07 -13.51
CA VAL A 85 1.45 -12.23 -12.31
C VAL A 85 2.65 -11.32 -12.54
N LYS A 86 2.40 -10.00 -12.64
CA LYS A 86 3.50 -9.02 -12.63
C LYS A 86 4.40 -9.28 -11.43
N ALA A 87 5.69 -9.57 -11.67
CA ALA A 87 6.72 -9.79 -10.64
C ALA A 87 6.75 -8.73 -9.52
N ARG A 88 6.26 -7.52 -9.81
CA ARG A 88 6.14 -6.41 -8.86
C ARG A 88 5.08 -6.61 -7.76
N LEU A 89 4.11 -7.50 -7.93
CA LEU A 89 3.06 -7.80 -6.94
C LEU A 89 3.54 -8.80 -5.88
N LEU A 90 4.45 -9.70 -6.27
CA LEU A 90 4.97 -10.76 -5.42
C LEU A 90 5.87 -10.22 -4.29
N ASN A 91 6.81 -9.32 -4.61
CA ASN A 91 7.71 -8.76 -3.59
C ASN A 91 7.00 -7.86 -2.57
N ARG A 92 5.86 -7.24 -2.92
CA ARG A 92 5.15 -6.35 -1.97
C ARG A 92 4.50 -7.10 -0.81
N ILE A 93 4.15 -8.38 -0.99
CA ILE A 93 3.45 -9.14 0.06
C ILE A 93 4.40 -9.53 1.19
N VAL A 94 5.66 -9.84 0.88
CA VAL A 94 6.68 -10.19 1.88
C VAL A 94 7.07 -8.96 2.71
N ASP A 95 7.08 -7.78 2.10
CA ASP A 95 7.46 -6.53 2.78
C ASP A 95 6.32 -5.91 3.63
N ASP A 96 5.06 -6.28 3.38
CA ASP A 96 3.87 -5.72 4.03
C ASP A 96 3.24 -6.65 5.11
N ALA A 97 3.79 -7.86 5.33
CA ALA A 97 3.40 -8.82 6.37
C ALA A 97 4.11 -8.56 7.71
#